data_AF-A0A7W7NZQ4-F1
#
_entry.id   AF-A0A7W7NZQ4-F1
#
_cell.length_a   1.000
_cell.length_b   1.000
_cell.length_c   1.000
_cell.angle_alpha   90.00
_cell.angle_beta   90.00
_cell.angle_gamma   90.00
#
_symmetry.space_group_name_H-M   'P 1'
#
loop_
_entity.id
_entity.type
_entity.pdbx_description
1 polymer ?
#
loop_
_entity_poly.entity_id
_entity_poly.type
_entity_poly.pdbx_seq_one_letter_code
_entity_poly.pdbx_strand_id
1 'polypeptide(L)'
;MRTFALDPAQDGVTHINVYSQARTWLGQQLSNFAHTPIDHPELGHFESIEGLWYWLKSKDTRLRSLHGFEAKKLGRQVPQEKIPPAEFRAMLCMGLAAKLEAHPEIMRQLAESCLPLTHYYVYSGRVIEPDDNEWILAHFEAARAALNPAADMSNTKLMHEIAQRPAPAAPEEDQLSLF
;
A
#
# COMPACT_ATOMS: atom_id res chain seq x y z
N MET A 1 -3.45 -3.85 18.59
CA MET A 1 -2.08 -4.12 19.09
C MET A 1 -1.66 -5.46 18.51
N ARG A 2 -0.49 -5.55 17.85
CA ARG A 2 -0.04 -6.77 17.16
C ARG A 2 0.06 -7.93 18.15
N THR A 3 -0.49 -9.09 17.79
CA THR A 3 -0.59 -10.28 18.67
C THR A 3 0.58 -11.26 18.51
N PHE A 4 1.53 -10.97 17.61
CA PHE A 4 2.66 -11.83 17.28
C PHE A 4 3.99 -11.07 17.16
N ALA A 5 5.10 -11.77 17.35
CA ALA A 5 6.44 -11.23 17.12
C ALA A 5 6.77 -11.22 15.63
N LEU A 6 7.42 -10.16 15.14
CA LEU A 6 7.91 -10.12 13.76
C LEU A 6 9.14 -11.02 13.62
N ASP A 7 8.89 -12.22 13.10
CA ASP A 7 9.93 -13.19 12.75
C ASP A 7 9.85 -13.47 11.24
N PRO A 8 10.90 -13.16 10.45
CA PRO A 8 10.96 -13.53 9.03
C PRO A 8 10.75 -15.03 8.78
N ALA A 9 11.05 -15.89 9.75
CA ALA A 9 10.79 -17.32 9.65
C ALA A 9 9.28 -17.68 9.67
N GLN A 10 8.41 -16.74 10.08
CA GLN A 10 6.97 -16.92 10.21
C GLN A 10 6.15 -16.18 9.13
N ASP A 11 6.81 -15.53 8.16
CA ASP A 11 6.14 -14.95 6.99
C ASP A 11 5.50 -16.06 6.14
N GLY A 12 4.19 -15.92 5.89
CA GLY A 12 3.31 -16.93 5.29
C GLY A 12 2.65 -17.89 6.28
N VAL A 13 2.96 -17.79 7.57
CA VAL A 13 2.37 -18.63 8.63
C VAL A 13 1.56 -17.79 9.61
N THR A 14 2.15 -16.74 10.18
CA THR A 14 1.47 -15.86 11.16
C THR A 14 1.09 -14.51 10.58
N HIS A 15 1.72 -14.11 9.48
CA HIS A 15 1.53 -12.83 8.81
C HIS A 15 2.01 -12.91 7.37
N ILE A 16 1.71 -11.88 6.59
CA ILE A 16 2.34 -11.65 5.28
C ILE A 16 3.19 -10.39 5.39
N ASN A 17 4.49 -10.52 5.14
CA ASN A 17 5.39 -9.37 5.06
C ASN A 17 5.31 -8.71 3.68
N VAL A 18 4.82 -7.49 3.59
CA VAL A 18 4.80 -6.69 2.36
C VAL A 18 6.19 -6.11 2.13
N TYR A 19 7.11 -6.90 1.56
CA TYR A 19 8.51 -6.52 1.38
C TYR A 19 9.09 -7.23 0.16
N SER A 20 9.97 -6.57 -0.58
CA SER A 20 10.57 -7.13 -1.81
C SER A 20 11.43 -8.37 -1.59
N GLN A 21 11.88 -8.63 -0.36
CA GLN A 21 12.57 -9.88 0.00
C GLN A 21 11.73 -10.73 0.99
N ALA A 22 10.41 -10.53 1.02
CA ALA A 22 9.50 -11.39 1.74
C ALA A 22 9.57 -12.83 1.22
N ARG A 23 9.17 -13.79 2.03
CA ARG A 23 9.12 -15.21 1.67
C ARG A 23 7.91 -15.53 0.82
N THR A 24 6.79 -14.86 1.08
CA THR A 24 5.54 -15.09 0.35
C THR A 24 5.56 -14.37 -1.00
N TRP A 25 5.02 -15.03 -2.03
CA TRP A 25 4.82 -14.39 -3.33
C TRP A 25 3.93 -13.14 -3.18
N LEU A 26 2.82 -13.26 -2.45
CA LEU A 26 1.91 -12.13 -2.21
C LEU A 26 2.60 -10.96 -1.51
N GLY A 27 3.42 -11.21 -0.49
CA GLY A 27 4.19 -10.17 0.19
C GLY A 27 5.18 -9.44 -0.74
N GLN A 28 5.86 -10.20 -1.60
CA GLN A 28 6.74 -9.61 -2.63
C GLN A 28 5.95 -8.78 -3.62
N GLN A 29 4.82 -9.28 -4.11
CA GLN A 29 4.01 -8.59 -5.11
C GLN A 29 3.33 -7.34 -4.55
N LEU A 30 2.89 -7.32 -3.30
CA LEU A 30 2.30 -6.13 -2.67
C LEU A 30 3.33 -5.02 -2.43
N SER A 31 4.63 -5.36 -2.35
CA SER A 31 5.69 -4.37 -2.17
C SER A 31 5.69 -3.29 -3.25
N ASN A 32 6.01 -2.04 -2.88
CA ASN A 32 6.17 -0.95 -3.85
C ASN A 32 7.24 -1.25 -4.91
N PHE A 33 8.24 -2.06 -4.54
CA PHE A 33 9.37 -2.44 -5.38
C PHE A 33 9.02 -3.43 -6.48
N ALA A 34 7.90 -4.15 -6.36
CA ALA A 34 7.51 -5.16 -7.32
C ALA A 34 7.40 -4.54 -8.72
N HIS A 35 7.86 -5.27 -9.73
CA HIS A 35 7.62 -4.91 -11.12
C HIS A 35 6.18 -5.28 -11.47
N THR A 36 5.27 -4.38 -11.09
CA THR A 36 3.83 -4.49 -11.33
C THR A 36 3.42 -3.22 -12.09
N PRO A 37 3.54 -3.21 -13.42
CA PRO A 37 3.21 -2.03 -14.22
C PRO A 37 1.76 -1.61 -14.00
N ILE A 38 1.52 -0.30 -13.92
CA ILE A 38 0.21 0.29 -13.68
C ILE A 38 -0.04 1.44 -14.64
N ASP A 39 -1.30 1.64 -15.00
CA ASP A 39 -1.78 2.87 -15.60
C ASP A 39 -2.50 3.69 -14.52
N HIS A 40 -1.80 4.68 -13.96
CA HIS A 40 -2.38 5.55 -12.95
C HIS A 40 -3.48 6.41 -13.60
N PRO A 41 -4.70 6.47 -13.03
CA PRO A 41 -5.86 7.10 -13.66
C PRO A 41 -5.63 8.57 -14.07
N GLU A 42 -4.84 9.32 -13.29
CA GLU A 42 -4.51 10.72 -13.62
C GLU A 42 -3.10 10.94 -14.20
N LEU A 43 -2.17 10.02 -13.99
CA LEU A 43 -0.75 10.26 -14.23
C LEU A 43 -0.20 9.39 -15.36
N GLY A 44 -0.98 8.45 -15.89
CA GLY A 44 -0.55 7.53 -16.93
C GLY A 44 0.38 6.43 -16.42
N HIS A 45 1.19 5.89 -17.32
CA HIS A 45 1.93 4.65 -17.09
C HIS A 45 3.12 4.79 -16.11
N PHE A 46 3.29 3.76 -15.27
CA PHE A 46 4.45 3.51 -14.42
C PHE A 46 4.77 2.01 -14.34
N GLU A 47 6.05 1.64 -14.36
CA GLU A 47 6.50 0.24 -14.21
C GLU A 47 6.36 -0.26 -12.75
N SER A 48 6.20 0.63 -11.76
CA SER A 48 5.99 0.25 -10.35
C SER A 48 5.47 1.40 -9.49
N ILE A 49 4.98 1.04 -8.30
CA ILE A 49 4.63 2.00 -7.24
C ILE A 49 5.87 2.74 -6.72
N GLU A 50 7.04 2.11 -6.64
CA GLU A 50 8.29 2.79 -6.23
C GLU A 50 8.66 3.89 -7.24
N GLY A 51 8.48 3.63 -8.54
CA GLY A 51 8.64 4.63 -9.60
C GLY A 51 7.68 5.81 -9.40
N LEU A 52 6.39 5.54 -9.19
CA LEU A 52 5.38 6.54 -8.87
C LEU A 52 5.73 7.35 -7.61
N TRP A 53 6.16 6.68 -6.53
CA TRP A 53 6.52 7.30 -5.25
C TRP A 53 7.57 8.40 -5.42
N TYR A 54 8.66 8.08 -6.11
CA TYR A 54 9.71 9.08 -6.35
C TYR A 54 9.32 10.08 -7.42
N TRP A 55 8.52 9.69 -8.43
CA TRP A 55 8.03 10.64 -9.44
C TRP A 55 7.16 11.71 -8.79
N LEU A 56 6.26 11.34 -7.88
CA LEU A 56 5.42 12.30 -7.15
C LEU A 56 6.26 13.37 -6.42
N LYS A 57 7.42 12.97 -5.91
CA LYS A 57 8.35 13.81 -5.14
C LYS A 57 9.44 14.48 -5.97
N SER A 58 9.54 14.27 -7.28
CA SER A 58 10.65 14.84 -8.08
C SER A 58 10.26 15.27 -9.49
N LYS A 59 9.12 14.78 -9.98
CA LYS A 59 8.61 14.90 -11.35
C LYS A 59 9.56 14.38 -12.45
N ASP A 60 10.65 13.69 -12.08
CA ASP A 60 11.60 13.14 -13.05
C ASP A 60 10.98 11.97 -13.83
N THR A 61 10.73 12.20 -15.12
CA THR A 61 10.01 11.26 -15.99
C THR A 61 10.71 9.93 -16.17
N ARG A 62 12.02 9.84 -15.94
CA ARG A 62 12.76 8.56 -16.01
C ARG A 62 12.29 7.56 -14.96
N LEU A 63 11.70 8.02 -13.86
CA LEU A 63 11.15 7.15 -12.82
C LEU A 63 9.92 6.35 -13.27
N ARG A 64 9.24 6.79 -14.35
CA ARG A 64 8.08 6.09 -14.91
C ARG A 64 8.46 4.71 -15.45
N SER A 65 9.66 4.56 -16.01
CA SER A 65 10.14 3.32 -16.62
C SER A 65 10.97 2.46 -15.65
N LEU A 66 10.97 2.75 -14.35
CA LEU A 66 11.81 2.07 -13.36
C LEU A 66 11.00 1.37 -12.28
N HIS A 67 11.62 0.34 -11.71
CA HIS A 67 11.08 -0.41 -10.59
C HIS A 67 12.18 -0.81 -9.59
N GLY A 68 11.75 -1.32 -8.44
CA GLY A 68 12.62 -1.87 -7.42
C GLY A 68 13.75 -0.93 -7.00
N PHE A 69 14.96 -1.50 -6.90
CA PHE A 69 16.13 -0.77 -6.43
C PHE A 69 16.54 0.38 -7.37
N GLU A 70 16.40 0.24 -8.69
CA GLU A 70 16.82 1.28 -9.64
C GLU A 70 15.91 2.52 -9.54
N ALA A 71 14.60 2.35 -9.36
CA ALA A 71 13.69 3.46 -9.09
C ALA A 71 14.10 4.22 -7.81
N LYS A 72 14.38 3.48 -6.74
CA LYS A 72 14.83 4.06 -5.46
C LYS A 72 16.17 4.76 -5.56
N LYS A 73 17.12 4.18 -6.27
CA LYS A 73 18.45 4.72 -6.47
C LYS A 73 18.38 6.04 -7.24
N LEU A 74 17.69 6.09 -8.37
CA LEU A 74 17.51 7.32 -9.13
C LEU A 74 16.73 8.36 -8.31
N GLY A 75 15.63 7.93 -7.69
CA GLY A 75 14.76 8.80 -6.89
C GLY A 75 15.47 9.50 -5.74
N ARG A 76 16.52 8.90 -5.18
CA ARG A 76 17.36 9.52 -4.14
C ARG A 76 18.43 10.48 -4.67
N GLN A 77 18.73 10.43 -5.98
CA GLN A 77 19.76 11.24 -6.62
C GLN A 77 19.19 12.50 -7.28
N VAL A 78 17.90 12.52 -7.59
CA VAL A 78 17.23 13.64 -8.25
C VAL A 78 16.68 14.64 -7.22
N PRO A 79 16.60 15.95 -7.57
CA PRO A 79 15.99 16.96 -6.71
C PRO A 79 14.57 16.55 -6.29
N GLN A 80 14.26 16.75 -5.00
CA GLN A 80 12.93 16.47 -4.47
C GLN A 80 12.12 17.76 -4.36
N GLU A 81 10.88 17.70 -4.81
CA GLU A 81 9.83 18.68 -4.61
C GLU A 81 9.04 18.39 -3.33
N LYS A 82 8.53 19.46 -2.71
CA LYS A 82 7.60 19.33 -1.59
C LYS A 82 6.21 19.09 -2.14
N ILE A 83 5.60 17.99 -1.71
CA ILE A 83 4.21 17.67 -1.93
C ILE A 83 3.49 17.59 -0.59
N PRO A 84 2.30 18.17 -0.43
CA PRO A 84 1.50 18.01 0.79
C PRO A 84 1.29 16.52 1.10
N PRO A 85 1.46 16.07 2.36
CA PRO A 85 1.35 14.65 2.71
C PRO A 85 0.00 14.01 2.32
N ALA A 86 -1.10 14.76 2.45
CA ALA A 86 -2.42 14.28 2.07
C ALA A 86 -2.54 14.03 0.55
N GLU A 87 -2.05 14.96 -0.26
CA GLU A 87 -2.01 14.83 -1.72
C GLU A 87 -1.11 13.67 -2.14
N PHE A 88 0.08 13.56 -1.55
CA PHE A 88 0.99 12.45 -1.80
C PHE A 88 0.36 11.09 -1.53
N ARG A 89 -0.31 10.93 -0.38
CA ARG A 89 -1.01 9.70 0.00
C ARG A 89 -2.16 9.40 -0.96
N ALA A 90 -2.97 10.40 -1.31
CA ALA A 90 -4.09 10.23 -2.23
C ALA A 90 -3.63 9.70 -3.60
N MET A 91 -2.62 10.35 -4.20
CA MET A 91 -2.07 9.92 -5.49
C MET A 91 -1.41 8.54 -5.42
N LEU A 92 -0.68 8.23 -4.35
CA LEU A 92 -0.11 6.89 -4.24
C LEU A 92 -1.19 5.82 -4.04
N CYS A 93 -2.23 6.09 -3.26
CA CYS A 93 -3.37 5.18 -3.10
C CYS A 93 -4.10 4.92 -4.41
N MET A 94 -4.23 5.92 -5.29
CA MET A 94 -4.79 5.72 -6.64
C MET A 94 -3.91 4.76 -7.47
N GLY A 95 -2.58 4.89 -7.37
CA GLY A 95 -1.66 3.93 -7.99
C GLY A 95 -1.76 2.53 -7.39
N LEU A 96 -1.91 2.41 -6.07
CA LEU A 96 -2.09 1.11 -5.39
C LEU A 96 -3.41 0.43 -5.78
N ALA A 97 -4.50 1.20 -5.94
CA ALA A 97 -5.76 0.69 -6.47
C ALA A 97 -5.60 0.19 -7.91
N ALA A 98 -4.97 1.00 -8.78
CA ALA A 98 -4.68 0.61 -10.17
C ALA A 98 -3.82 -0.66 -10.25
N LYS A 99 -2.91 -0.86 -9.29
CA LYS A 99 -2.13 -2.11 -9.16
C LYS A 99 -3.02 -3.32 -8.90
N LEU A 100 -3.97 -3.23 -7.98
CA LEU A 100 -4.86 -4.37 -7.69
C LEU A 100 -5.78 -4.67 -8.88
N GLU A 101 -6.23 -3.64 -9.60
CA GLU A 101 -7.06 -3.78 -10.80
C GLU A 101 -6.29 -4.40 -11.97
N ALA A 102 -5.08 -3.92 -12.26
CA ALA A 102 -4.27 -4.41 -13.37
C ALA A 102 -3.70 -5.83 -13.13
N HIS A 103 -3.60 -6.26 -11.87
CA HIS A 103 -3.00 -7.53 -11.47
C HIS A 103 -3.98 -8.38 -10.65
N PRO A 104 -5.02 -8.97 -11.29
CA PRO A 104 -6.09 -9.67 -10.60
C PRO A 104 -5.61 -10.87 -9.76
N GLU A 105 -4.48 -11.48 -10.13
CA GLU A 105 -3.88 -12.56 -9.35
C GLU A 105 -3.37 -12.08 -7.98
N ILE A 106 -2.86 -10.85 -7.89
CA ILE A 106 -2.48 -10.24 -6.60
C ILE A 106 -3.74 -10.04 -5.76
N MET A 107 -4.80 -9.47 -6.36
CA MET A 107 -6.06 -9.24 -5.66
C MET A 107 -6.71 -10.53 -5.19
N ARG A 108 -6.68 -11.58 -6.02
CA ARG A 108 -7.19 -12.92 -5.69
C ARG A 108 -6.47 -13.51 -4.49
N GLN A 109 -5.14 -13.55 -4.49
CA GLN A 109 -4.38 -14.07 -3.34
C GLN A 109 -4.55 -13.21 -2.09
N LEU A 110 -4.65 -11.89 -2.25
CA LEU A 110 -4.96 -10.99 -1.13
C LEU A 110 -6.32 -11.35 -0.53
N ALA A 111 -7.37 -11.51 -1.36
CA ALA A 111 -8.70 -11.90 -0.93
C ALA A 111 -8.73 -13.29 -0.27
N GLU A 112 -7.96 -14.26 -0.76
CA GLU A 112 -7.94 -15.61 -0.19
C GLU A 112 -7.17 -15.69 1.15
N SER A 113 -6.26 -14.76 1.41
CA SER A 113 -5.48 -14.76 2.64
C SER A 113 -6.29 -14.30 3.84
N CYS A 114 -6.23 -15.05 4.95
CA CYS A 114 -6.71 -14.60 6.26
C CYS A 114 -5.61 -14.03 7.16
N LEU A 115 -4.34 -14.09 6.74
CA LEU A 115 -3.22 -13.61 7.55
C LEU A 115 -3.17 -12.08 7.55
N PRO A 116 -2.73 -11.46 8.66
CA PRO A 116 -2.62 -10.03 8.72
C PRO A 116 -1.39 -9.53 7.97
N LEU A 117 -1.55 -8.41 7.25
CA LEU A 117 -0.45 -7.78 6.53
C LEU A 117 0.47 -7.05 7.52
N THR A 118 1.77 -7.04 7.24
CA THR A 118 2.77 -6.26 7.97
C THR A 118 3.85 -5.77 7.02
N HIS A 119 4.75 -4.92 7.48
CA HIS A 119 5.87 -4.44 6.68
C HIS A 119 7.11 -4.29 7.55
N TYR A 120 8.16 -5.04 7.22
CA TYR A 120 9.47 -4.90 7.85
C TYR A 120 10.59 -5.29 6.88
N TYR A 121 11.76 -4.68 7.10
CA TYR A 121 13.00 -5.03 6.43
C TYR A 121 13.80 -6.04 7.26
N VAL A 122 14.54 -6.90 6.57
CA VAL A 122 15.59 -7.73 7.18
C VAL A 122 16.94 -7.16 6.79
N TYR A 123 17.64 -6.55 7.74
CA TYR A 123 18.95 -5.95 7.49
C TYR A 123 19.98 -6.52 8.47
N SER A 124 20.98 -7.23 7.93
CA SER A 124 22.05 -7.87 8.74
C SER A 124 21.50 -8.72 9.90
N GLY A 125 20.44 -9.50 9.62
CA GLY A 125 19.79 -10.37 10.62
C GLY A 125 18.87 -9.65 11.61
N ARG A 126 18.66 -8.33 11.45
CA ARG A 126 17.73 -7.55 12.29
C ARG A 126 16.46 -7.22 11.54
N VAL A 127 15.33 -7.30 12.25
CA VAL A 127 14.03 -6.83 11.79
C VAL A 127 13.93 -5.34 12.06
N ILE A 128 13.61 -4.57 11.01
CA ILE A 128 13.42 -3.12 11.09
C ILE A 128 12.04 -2.78 10.56
N GLU A 129 11.20 -2.20 11.41
CA GLU A 129 9.92 -1.63 11.01
C GLU A 129 10.13 -0.19 10.55
N PRO A 130 9.71 0.19 9.33
CA PRO A 130 9.75 1.59 8.92
C PRO A 130 8.61 2.38 9.55
N ASP A 131 8.91 3.62 9.91
CA ASP A 131 7.92 4.59 10.37
C ASP A 131 6.99 5.03 9.23
N ASP A 132 5.74 5.38 9.58
CA ASP A 132 4.75 6.06 8.73
C ASP A 132 4.37 5.37 7.39
N ASN A 133 4.35 4.04 7.36
CA ASN A 133 3.92 3.27 6.18
C ASN A 133 2.65 2.41 6.41
N GLU A 134 2.05 2.49 7.61
CA GLU A 134 0.85 1.68 7.96
C GLU A 134 -0.35 1.99 7.04
N TRP A 135 -0.43 3.19 6.47
CA TRP A 135 -1.52 3.59 5.57
C TRP A 135 -1.52 2.84 4.23
N ILE A 136 -0.36 2.35 3.76
CA ILE A 136 -0.28 1.50 2.55
C ILE A 136 -0.92 0.15 2.84
N LEU A 137 -0.56 -0.45 3.99
CA LEU A 137 -1.15 -1.70 4.43
C LEU A 137 -2.66 -1.55 4.62
N ALA A 138 -3.07 -0.48 5.28
CA ALA A 138 -4.47 -0.14 5.47
C ALA A 138 -5.22 -0.01 4.14
N HIS A 139 -4.60 0.54 3.09
CA HIS A 139 -5.21 0.60 1.76
C HIS A 139 -5.47 -0.79 1.17
N PHE A 140 -4.50 -1.71 1.26
CA PHE A 140 -4.71 -3.10 0.83
C PHE A 140 -5.76 -3.81 1.68
N GLU A 141 -5.77 -3.58 3.00
CA GLU A 141 -6.77 -4.16 3.89
C GLU A 141 -8.18 -3.66 3.59
N ALA A 142 -8.34 -2.37 3.30
CA ALA A 142 -9.63 -1.81 2.87
C ALA A 142 -10.14 -2.46 1.58
N ALA A 143 -9.25 -2.74 0.61
CA ALA A 143 -9.61 -3.46 -0.60
C ALA A 143 -10.02 -4.92 -0.32
N ARG A 144 -9.34 -5.57 0.64
CA ARG A 144 -9.62 -6.97 1.04
C ARG A 144 -10.91 -7.12 1.87
N ALA A 145 -11.24 -6.13 2.70
CA ALA A 145 -12.31 -6.24 3.71
C ALA A 145 -13.67 -6.62 3.14
N ALA A 146 -14.01 -6.15 1.93
CA ALA A 146 -15.27 -6.48 1.27
C ALA A 146 -15.31 -7.92 0.70
N LEU A 147 -14.14 -8.52 0.45
CA LEU A 147 -14.00 -9.82 -0.21
C LEU A 147 -13.69 -10.95 0.76
N ASN A 148 -13.09 -10.64 1.91
CA ASN A 148 -12.75 -11.63 2.92
C ASN A 148 -13.13 -11.16 4.33
N PRO A 149 -14.35 -11.48 4.79
CA PRO A 149 -14.79 -11.19 6.15
C PRO A 149 -13.97 -11.91 7.24
N ALA A 150 -13.22 -12.95 6.89
CA ALA A 150 -12.38 -13.71 7.82
C ALA A 150 -10.92 -13.20 7.86
N ALA A 151 -10.60 -12.14 7.11
CA ALA A 151 -9.29 -11.52 7.13
C ALA A 151 -8.95 -10.95 8.51
N ASP A 152 -7.83 -11.38 9.09
CA ASP A 152 -7.25 -10.68 10.22
C ASP A 152 -6.58 -9.39 9.73
N MET A 153 -7.08 -8.23 10.19
CA MET A 153 -6.57 -6.90 9.84
C MET A 153 -5.94 -6.18 11.05
N SER A 154 -5.67 -6.91 12.14
CA SER A 154 -5.29 -6.37 13.46
C SER A 154 -3.94 -5.64 13.51
N ASN A 155 -3.14 -5.75 12.45
CA ASN A 155 -1.80 -5.15 12.35
C ASN A 155 -1.76 -3.69 11.93
N THR A 156 -2.89 -3.12 11.49
CA THR A 156 -2.93 -1.73 11.04
C THR A 156 -3.62 -0.88 12.11
N LYS A 157 -2.90 0.06 12.74
CA LYS A 157 -3.52 0.95 13.75
C LYS A 157 -4.58 1.83 13.09
N LEU A 158 -4.35 2.23 11.84
CA LEU A 158 -5.28 3.05 11.06
C LEU A 158 -6.64 2.37 10.86
N MET A 159 -6.71 1.04 10.68
CA MET A 159 -8.01 0.35 10.58
C MET A 159 -8.76 0.35 11.90
N HIS A 160 -8.05 0.30 13.03
CA HIS A 160 -8.70 0.44 14.34
C HIS A 160 -9.26 1.84 14.53
N GLU A 161 -8.53 2.88 14.11
CA GLU A 161 -9.00 4.27 14.12
C GLU A 161 -10.16 4.50 13.15
N ILE A 162 -10.14 3.89 11.95
CA ILE A 162 -11.24 3.96 10.97
C ILE A 162 -12.48 3.21 11.49
N ALA A 163 -12.32 2.02 12.05
CA ALA A 163 -13.43 1.24 12.64
C ALA A 163 -14.06 1.94 13.86
N GLN A 164 -13.30 2.78 14.55
CA GLN A 164 -13.77 3.60 15.67
C GLN A 164 -14.26 4.99 15.25
N ARG A 165 -14.09 5.35 13.97
CA ARG A 165 -14.55 6.63 13.46
C ARG A 165 -16.07 6.55 13.30
N PRO A 166 -16.84 7.49 13.89
CA PRO A 166 -18.27 7.54 13.63
C PRO A 166 -18.49 7.71 12.12
N ALA A 167 -19.49 7.01 11.58
CA ALA A 167 -19.88 7.16 10.18
C ALA A 167 -20.04 8.66 9.86
N PRO A 168 -19.58 9.12 8.68
CA PRO A 168 -19.85 10.49 8.28
C PRO A 168 -21.36 10.72 8.38
N ALA A 169 -21.76 11.82 9.02
CA ALA A 169 -23.16 12.20 9.08
C ALA A 169 -23.71 12.13 7.66
N ALA A 170 -24.84 11.45 7.48
CA ALA A 170 -25.53 11.45 6.20
C ALA A 170 -25.68 12.91 5.75
N PRO A 171 -25.44 13.23 4.47
CA PRO A 171 -25.71 14.58 3.99
C PRO A 171 -27.15 14.91 4.38
N GLU A 172 -27.33 16.04 5.08
CA GLU A 172 -28.67 16.54 5.38
C GLU A 172 -29.42 16.60 4.05
N GLU A 173 -30.51 15.84 3.94
CA GLU A 173 -31.45 15.97 2.85
C GLU A 173 -31.99 17.40 2.94
N ASP A 174 -31.39 18.27 2.13
CA ASP A 174 -31.80 19.65 2.01
C ASP A 174 -33.26 19.64 1.59
N GLN A 175 -34.11 20.19 2.45
CA GLN A 175 -35.55 20.33 2.27
C GLN A 175 -35.82 21.27 1.09
N LEU A 176 -35.68 20.78 -0.14
CA LEU A 176 -36.28 21.38 -1.31
C LEU A 176 -37.69 20.81 -1.50
N SER A 177 -38.56 21.16 -0.56
CA SER A 177 -40.01 21.13 -0.73
C SER A 177 -40.55 22.52 -0.35
N LEU A 178 -40.55 23.44 -1.32
CA LEU A 178 -41.39 24.65 -1.35
C LEU A 178 -41.33 25.26 -2.77
N PHE A 179 -42.03 24.59 -3.70
CA PHE A 179 -42.75 25.21 -4.81
C PHE A 179 -44.07 24.46 -5.00
#